data_AF-A0A3N5VE51-F1
#
_entry.id   AF-A0A3N5VE51-F1
#
_cell.length_a   1.000
_cell.length_b   1.000
_cell.length_c   1.000
_cell.angle_alpha   90.00
_cell.angle_beta   90.00
_cell.angle_gamma   90.00
#
_symmetry.space_group_name_H-M   'P 1'
#
loop_
_entity.id
_entity.type
_entity.pdbx_description
1 polymer ?
#
loop_
_entity_poly.entity_id
_entity_poly.type
_entity_poly.pdbx_seq_one_letter_code
_entity_poly.pdbx_strand_id
1 'polypeptide(L)'
;MSVLLGSWRDRPITISIKPNCITVSIPTGSTEPDVFSYDYEGRPWTALLNGIAYRRGLDGKMVAKWQTLDRGRDRLWLLPAEARQ
;
A
#
# COMPACT_ATOMS: atom_id res chain seq x y z
N MET A 1 -15.62 -11.15 4.15
CA MET A 1 -14.50 -10.23 4.42
C MET A 1 -14.30 -10.22 5.92
N SER A 2 -13.07 -10.41 6.38
CA SER A 2 -12.75 -10.46 7.81
C SER A 2 -11.72 -9.38 8.14
N VAL A 3 -11.85 -8.77 9.32
CA VAL A 3 -10.90 -7.79 9.84
C VAL A 3 -10.37 -8.31 11.16
N LEU A 4 -9.05 -8.36 11.28
CA LEU A 4 -8.33 -8.73 12.48
C LEU A 4 -7.65 -7.48 13.02
N LEU A 5 -7.82 -7.25 14.32
CA LEU A 5 -7.14 -6.19 15.06
C LEU A 5 -6.02 -6.83 15.85
N GLY A 6 -4.86 -6.19 15.86
CA GLY A 6 -3.70 -6.66 16.61
C GLY A 6 -2.83 -5.51 17.06
N SER A 7 -1.66 -5.85 17.61
CA SER A 7 -0.65 -4.88 18.01
C SER A 7 0.74 -5.33 17.57
N TRP A 8 1.55 -4.39 17.11
CA TRP A 8 2.96 -4.58 16.76
C TRP A 8 3.80 -3.46 17.36
N ARG A 9 4.78 -3.79 18.21
CA ARG A 9 5.61 -2.80 18.94
C ARG A 9 4.75 -1.73 19.64
N ASP A 10 3.72 -2.18 20.36
CA ASP A 10 2.75 -1.34 21.07
C ASP A 10 1.94 -0.38 20.16
N ARG A 11 1.94 -0.60 18.85
CA ARG A 11 1.10 0.13 17.88
C ARG A 11 -0.03 -0.76 17.40
N PRO A 12 -1.27 -0.27 17.34
CA PRO A 12 -2.37 -1.06 16.80
C PRO A 12 -2.12 -1.34 15.33
N ILE A 13 -2.40 -2.55 14.86
CA ILE A 13 -2.37 -2.90 13.43
C ILE A 13 -3.72 -3.46 13.03
N THR A 14 -4.09 -3.26 11.77
CA THR A 14 -5.31 -3.85 11.19
C THR A 14 -4.94 -4.74 10.02
N ILE A 15 -5.41 -5.99 10.04
CA ILE A 15 -5.26 -6.94 8.94
C ILE A 15 -6.64 -7.23 8.37
N SER A 16 -6.87 -6.90 7.11
CA SER A 16 -8.11 -7.18 6.40
C SER A 16 -7.90 -8.29 5.38
N ILE A 17 -8.71 -9.34 5.45
CA ILE A 17 -8.68 -10.49 4.55
C ILE A 17 -9.83 -10.35 3.53
N LYS A 18 -9.47 -10.23 2.26
CA LYS A 18 -10.38 -10.06 1.11
C LYS A 18 -10.24 -11.25 0.16
N PRO A 19 -11.19 -11.50 -0.76
CA PRO A 19 -11.13 -12.66 -1.66
C PRO A 19 -9.87 -12.77 -2.52
N ASN A 20 -9.18 -11.66 -2.78
CA ASN A 20 -8.02 -11.62 -3.69
C ASN A 20 -6.74 -11.07 -3.03
N CYS A 21 -6.80 -10.61 -1.78
CA CYS A 21 -5.64 -10.05 -1.10
C CYS A 21 -5.78 -10.02 0.41
N ILE A 22 -4.64 -9.87 1.06
CA ILE A 22 -4.52 -9.47 2.46
C ILE A 22 -4.04 -8.02 2.46
N THR A 23 -4.72 -7.17 3.24
CA THR A 23 -4.31 -5.78 3.47
C THR A 23 -3.85 -5.61 4.92
N VAL A 24 -2.69 -5.01 5.13
CA VAL A 24 -2.15 -4.66 6.44
C VAL A 24 -2.08 -3.13 6.53
N SER A 25 -2.68 -2.55 7.57
CA SER A 25 -2.61 -1.13 7.89
C SER A 25 -1.81 -0.96 9.18
N ILE A 26 -0.77 -0.12 9.09
CA ILE A 26 0.19 0.14 10.16
C ILE A 26 0.16 1.66 10.41
N PRO A 27 -0.35 2.10 11.56
CA PRO A 27 -0.25 3.50 11.97
C PRO A 27 1.20 3.94 12.01
N THR A 28 1.45 5.06 11.34
CA THR A 28 2.71 5.77 11.39
C THR A 28 2.60 6.93 12.38
N GLY A 29 3.72 7.60 12.69
CA GLY A 29 3.67 8.88 13.40
C GLY A 29 3.17 10.03 12.52
N SER A 30 2.80 9.77 11.26
CA SER A 30 2.27 10.76 10.33
C SER A 30 0.74 10.78 10.33
N THR A 31 0.14 11.68 9.54
CA THR A 31 -1.32 11.84 9.46
C THR A 31 -2.01 10.66 8.79
N GLU A 32 -1.30 9.90 7.96
CA GLU A 32 -1.83 8.74 7.23
C GLU A 32 -1.10 7.44 7.63
N PRO A 33 -1.82 6.32 7.80
CA PRO A 33 -1.18 5.03 8.03
C PRO A 33 -0.49 4.54 6.76
N ASP A 34 0.58 3.76 6.94
CA ASP A 34 1.10 2.95 5.85
C ASP A 34 0.17 1.76 5.65
N VAL A 35 -0.19 1.49 4.41
CA VAL A 35 -1.10 0.41 4.05
C VAL A 35 -0.46 -0.44 2.97
N PHE A 36 -0.40 -1.74 3.17
CA PHE A 36 0.16 -2.68 2.20
C PHE A 36 -0.90 -3.72 1.86
N SER A 37 -1.00 -4.10 0.60
CA SER A 37 -1.85 -5.21 0.18
C SER A 37 -1.07 -6.15 -0.71
N TYR A 38 -1.18 -7.43 -0.41
CA TYR A 38 -0.55 -8.51 -1.17
C TYR A 38 -1.62 -9.46 -1.66
N ASP A 39 -1.48 -9.94 -2.88
CA ASP A 39 -2.28 -11.09 -3.32
C ASP A 39 -1.86 -12.38 -2.60
N TYR A 40 -2.61 -13.46 -2.80
CA TYR A 40 -2.32 -14.74 -2.16
C TYR A 40 -1.08 -15.46 -2.71
N GLU A 41 -0.47 -14.96 -3.78
CA GLU A 41 0.85 -15.39 -4.24
C GLU A 41 1.99 -14.58 -3.58
N GLY A 42 1.65 -13.66 -2.66
CA GLY A 42 2.61 -12.81 -1.96
C GLY A 42 3.11 -11.62 -2.79
N ARG A 43 2.50 -11.34 -3.94
CA ARG A 43 2.92 -10.21 -4.80
C ARG A 43 2.26 -8.92 -4.31
N PRO A 44 2.99 -7.79 -4.27
CA PRO A 44 2.38 -6.49 -3.98
C PRO A 44 1.23 -6.19 -4.94
N TRP A 45 0.09 -5.78 -4.39
CA TRP A 45 -1.11 -5.39 -5.15
C TRP A 45 -1.32 -3.88 -5.11
N THR A 46 -1.32 -3.30 -3.90
CA THR A 46 -1.37 -1.86 -3.67
C THR A 46 -0.61 -1.51 -2.41
N ALA A 47 -0.03 -0.32 -2.34
CA ALA A 47 0.46 0.26 -1.10
C ALA A 47 0.11 1.75 -0.98
N LEU A 48 -0.02 2.24 0.24
CA LEU A 48 0.07 3.65 0.60
C LEU A 48 1.27 3.75 1.52
N LEU A 49 2.32 4.46 1.09
CA LEU A 49 3.56 4.62 1.85
C LEU A 49 3.95 6.09 1.81
N ASN A 50 4.06 6.72 2.97
CA ASN A 50 4.41 8.14 3.08
C ASN A 50 3.51 9.06 2.20
N GLY A 51 2.21 8.77 2.12
CA GLY A 51 1.25 9.52 1.30
C GLY A 51 1.32 9.26 -0.21
N ILE A 52 2.18 8.35 -0.67
CA ILE A 52 2.27 7.93 -2.08
C ILE A 52 1.51 6.61 -2.26
N ALA A 53 0.58 6.60 -3.21
CA ALA A 53 -0.20 5.42 -3.56
C ALA A 53 0.47 4.63 -4.69
N TYR A 54 0.87 3.40 -4.39
CA TYR A 54 1.45 2.44 -5.31
C TYR A 54 0.40 1.42 -5.73
N ARG A 55 0.35 1.06 -7.03
CA ARG A 55 -0.56 0.04 -7.54
C ARG A 55 0.08 -0.79 -8.63
N ARG A 56 -0.12 -2.10 -8.54
CA ARG A 56 0.28 -3.05 -9.58
C ARG A 56 -0.77 -3.10 -10.69
N GLY A 57 -0.31 -2.96 -11.93
CA GLY A 57 -1.09 -3.23 -13.14
C GLY A 57 -1.21 -4.74 -13.37
N LEU A 58 -2.17 -5.15 -14.22
CA LEU A 58 -2.32 -6.56 -14.59
C LEU A 58 -1.12 -7.09 -15.39
N ASP A 59 -0.35 -6.20 -16.02
CA ASP A 59 0.92 -6.48 -16.69
C ASP A 59 2.12 -6.59 -15.73
N GLY A 60 1.88 -6.45 -14.43
CA GLY A 60 2.89 -6.51 -13.38
C GLY A 60 3.69 -5.22 -13.18
N LYS A 61 3.45 -4.17 -13.97
CA LYS A 61 4.12 -2.88 -13.76
C LYS A 61 3.55 -2.15 -12.55
N MET A 62 4.38 -1.35 -11.90
CA MET A 62 3.98 -0.55 -10.75
C MET A 62 3.83 0.92 -11.12
N VAL A 63 2.73 1.55 -10.71
CA VAL A 63 2.54 2.99 -10.80
C VAL A 63 2.50 3.60 -9.41
N ALA A 64 3.26 4.67 -9.20
CA ALA A 64 3.19 5.54 -8.04
C ALA A 64 2.30 6.75 -8.37
N LYS A 65 1.49 7.21 -7.41
CA LYS A 65 0.61 8.37 -7.54
C LYS A 65 0.65 9.19 -6.27
N TRP A 66 0.74 10.51 -6.40
CA TRP A 66 0.79 11.43 -5.25
C TRP A 66 0.03 12.71 -5.55
N GLN A 67 -0.31 13.45 -4.49
CA GLN A 67 -0.83 14.80 -4.61
C GLN A 67 0.32 15.80 -4.72
N THR A 68 0.16 16.78 -5.60
CA THR A 68 1.10 17.90 -5.75
C THR A 68 0.70 19.06 -4.84
N LEU A 69 1.64 19.99 -4.59
CA LEU A 69 1.44 21.12 -3.67
C LEU A 69 0.28 22.04 -4.08
N ASP A 70 -0.02 22.11 -5.37
CA ASP A 70 -1.14 22.87 -5.97
C ASP A 70 -2.48 22.11 -5.93
N ARG A 71 -2.57 21.03 -5.15
CA ARG A 71 -3.72 20.09 -5.09
C ARG A 71 -3.97 19.33 -6.40
N GLY A 72 -3.03 19.35 -7.33
CA GLY A 72 -3.01 18.45 -8.47
C GLY A 72 -2.72 17.00 -8.07
N ARG A 73 -2.66 16.13 -9.08
CA ARG A 73 -2.27 14.73 -8.91
C ARG A 73 -1.27 14.38 -9.99
N ASP A 74 -0.20 13.72 -9.60
CA ASP A 74 0.81 13.25 -10.52
C ASP A 74 1.01 11.74 -10.38
N ARG A 75 1.68 11.13 -11.37
CA ARG A 75 1.94 9.70 -11.42
C ARG A 75 3.23 9.38 -12.17
N LEU A 76 3.90 8.32 -11.73
CA LEU A 76 5.08 7.76 -12.40
C LEU A 76 4.95 6.25 -12.50
N TRP A 77 5.23 5.70 -13.68
CA TRP A 77 5.49 4.26 -13.82
C TRP A 77 6.90 3.97 -13.33
N LEU A 78 6.98 3.12 -12.31
CA LEU A 78 8.26 2.74 -11.71
C LEU A 78 9.07 1.86 -12.66
N LEU A 79 10.38 2.05 -12.62
CA LEU A 79 11.32 1.12 -13.22
C LEU A 79 11.28 -0.22 -12.48
N PRO A 80 11.66 -1.33 -13.13
CA PRO A 80 11.68 -2.64 -12.47
C PRO A 80 12.52 -2.70 -11.19
N ALA A 81 13.58 -1.89 -11.08
CA ALA A 81 14.41 -1.82 -9.88
C ALA A 81 13.69 -1.12 -8.72
N GLU A 82 12.92 -0.07 -9.01
CA GLU A 82 12.15 0.70 -8.02
C GLU A 82 10.93 -0.09 -7.54
N ALA A 83 10.36 -0.94 -8.39
CA ALA A 83 9.20 -1.77 -8.10
C ALA A 83 9.47 -2.97 -7.18
N ARG A 84 10.73 -3.23 -6.79
CA ARG A 84 11.13 -4.36 -5.94
C ARG A 84 11.27 -4.01 -4.44
N GLN A 85 10.96 -2.77 -4.07
CA GLN A 85 11.03 -2.29 -2.68
C GLN A 85 9.97 -2.93 -1.79
#